data_AF-A0A7J4RIH2-F1
#
_entry.id   AF-A0A7J4RIH2-F1
#
_cell.length_a   1.000
_cell.length_b   1.000
_cell.length_c   1.000
_cell.angle_alpha   90.00
_cell.angle_beta   90.00
_cell.angle_gamma   90.00
#
_symmetry.space_group_name_H-M   'P 1'
#
loop_
_entity.id
_entity.type
_entity.pdbx_description
1 polymer ?
#
loop_
_entity_poly.entity_id
_entity_poly.type
_entity_poly.pdbx_seq_one_letter_code
_entity_poly.pdbx_strand_id
1 'polypeptide(L)'
;MDWGLSSKALDKPFTPMVLTNLPGIGERLMKRLDDHFGGRHELIKTLESGDISRIAEVDGISIKRALSLAREYNGAEATFLATPEAEKLHG
;
A
#
# COMPACT_ATOMS: atom_id res chain seq x y z
N MET A 1 -6.09 -24.91 33.87
CA MET A 1 -4.96 -24.16 33.30
C MET A 1 -4.56 -24.82 31.99
N ASP A 2 -4.73 -24.14 30.86
CA ASP A 2 -3.67 -23.84 29.88
C ASP A 2 -4.33 -23.13 28.70
N TRP A 3 -4.10 -21.82 28.61
CA TRP A 3 -4.54 -20.96 27.52
C TRP A 3 -3.59 -21.16 26.34
N GLY A 4 -3.83 -22.18 25.53
CA GLY A 4 -3.15 -22.40 24.26
C GLY A 4 -3.84 -21.65 23.12
N LEU A 5 -4.11 -20.34 23.27
CA LEU A 5 -4.45 -19.48 22.13
C LEU A 5 -3.25 -19.49 21.19
N SER A 6 -3.31 -20.38 20.20
CA SER A 6 -2.37 -20.45 19.10
C SER A 6 -2.39 -19.10 18.40
N SER A 7 -1.39 -18.28 18.75
CA SER A 7 -1.08 -16.99 18.14
C SER A 7 -0.57 -17.24 16.72
N LYS A 8 -1.47 -17.69 15.84
CA LYS A 8 -1.27 -17.81 14.39
C LYS A 8 -2.19 -16.85 13.62
N ALA A 9 -2.68 -15.81 14.27
CA ALA A 9 -3.49 -14.77 13.66
C ALA A 9 -2.68 -13.49 13.30
N LEU A 10 -1.35 -13.50 13.44
CA LEU A 10 -0.51 -12.30 13.27
C LEU A 10 0.73 -12.52 12.40
N ASP A 11 0.61 -13.40 11.41
CA ASP A 11 1.47 -13.38 10.22
C ASP A 11 0.57 -13.47 8.99
N LYS A 12 -0.28 -12.45 8.78
CA LYS A 12 -0.71 -12.17 7.42
C LYS A 12 0.50 -11.50 6.79
N PRO A 13 1.19 -12.11 5.80
CA PRO A 13 2.17 -11.36 5.03
C PRO A 13 1.41 -10.14 4.51
N PHE A 14 1.89 -8.94 4.83
CA PHE A 14 1.32 -7.70 4.29
C PHE A 14 1.52 -7.80 2.79
N THR A 15 0.50 -8.31 2.09
CA THR A 15 0.78 -9.00 0.85
C THR A 15 1.24 -7.98 -0.18
N PRO A 16 2.40 -8.19 -0.81
CA PRO A 16 2.94 -7.32 -1.85
C PRO A 16 2.02 -7.06 -3.07
N MET A 17 0.86 -7.72 -3.13
CA MET A 17 -0.08 -7.72 -4.25
C MET A 17 -0.83 -6.38 -4.43
N VAL A 18 -0.92 -5.52 -3.42
CA VAL A 18 -1.70 -4.26 -3.54
C VAL A 18 -1.06 -3.28 -4.50
N LEU A 19 0.28 -3.17 -4.54
CA LEU A 19 0.96 -2.17 -5.39
C LEU A 19 0.93 -2.52 -6.88
N THR A 20 1.12 -3.79 -7.24
CA THR A 20 1.05 -4.24 -8.65
C THR A 20 -0.37 -4.16 -9.22
N ASN A 21 -1.38 -4.03 -8.36
CA ASN A 21 -2.77 -3.83 -8.78
C ASN A 21 -3.12 -2.35 -9.00
N LEU A 22 -2.23 -1.42 -8.62
CA LEU A 22 -2.43 -0.01 -8.90
C LEU A 22 -2.33 0.22 -10.43
N PRO A 23 -3.36 0.80 -11.06
CA PRO A 23 -3.39 0.92 -12.51
C PRO A 23 -2.24 1.79 -13.01
N GLY A 24 -1.58 1.31 -14.06
CA GLY A 24 -0.41 1.98 -14.64
C GLY A 24 0.88 1.83 -13.83
N ILE A 25 0.96 0.88 -12.90
CA ILE A 25 2.23 0.37 -12.36
C ILE A 25 2.55 -0.97 -13.03
N GLY A 26 3.46 -0.93 -14.01
CA GLY A 26 4.06 -2.13 -14.58
C GLY A 26 5.36 -2.52 -13.87
N GLU A 27 5.88 -3.72 -14.18
CA GLU A 27 7.10 -4.28 -13.57
C GLU A 27 8.30 -3.32 -13.62
N ARG A 28 8.47 -2.58 -14.73
CA ARG A 28 9.57 -1.60 -14.90
C ARG A 28 9.48 -0.44 -13.91
N LEU A 29 8.26 0.05 -13.65
CA LEU A 29 8.05 1.12 -12.68
C LEU A 29 8.24 0.59 -11.26
N MET A 30 7.73 -0.60 -10.97
CA MET A 30 7.97 -1.22 -9.66
C MET A 30 9.45 -1.43 -9.39
N LYS A 31 10.22 -1.91 -10.38
CA LYS A 31 11.67 -2.07 -10.20
C LYS A 31 12.35 -0.75 -9.83
N ARG A 32 12.02 0.35 -10.50
CA ARG A 32 12.58 1.67 -10.15
C ARG A 32 12.18 2.15 -8.76
N LEU A 33 10.93 1.89 -8.36
CA LEU A 33 10.46 2.20 -7.01
C LEU A 33 11.24 1.36 -5.98
N ASP A 34 11.38 0.06 -6.19
CA ASP A 34 12.17 -0.81 -5.30
C ASP A 34 13.63 -0.36 -5.23
N ASP A 35 14.27 -0.07 -6.38
CA ASP A 35 15.65 0.39 -6.46
C ASP A 35 15.84 1.74 -5.73
N HIS A 36 14.89 2.68 -5.86
CA HIS A 36 14.94 3.99 -5.20
C HIS A 36 14.71 3.91 -3.69
N PHE A 37 13.72 3.13 -3.25
CA PHE A 37 13.35 3.04 -1.83
C PHE A 37 14.12 1.98 -1.04
N GLY A 38 14.94 1.15 -1.71
CA GLY A 38 15.61 0.02 -1.06
C GLY A 38 14.65 -1.14 -0.75
N GLY A 39 13.56 -1.24 -1.51
CA GLY A 39 12.54 -2.27 -1.41
C GLY A 39 11.17 -1.78 -0.95
N ARG A 40 10.21 -2.70 -0.98
CA ARG A 40 8.77 -2.40 -0.82
C ARG A 40 8.35 -1.84 0.53
N HIS A 41 9.05 -2.19 1.60
CA HIS A 41 8.66 -1.76 2.95
C HIS A 41 8.72 -0.24 3.11
N GLU A 42 9.82 0.37 2.64
CA GLU A 42 9.98 1.83 2.72
C GLU A 42 9.09 2.56 1.71
N LEU A 43 8.85 1.97 0.53
CA LEU A 43 7.88 2.49 -0.42
C LEU A 43 6.46 2.55 0.18
N ILE A 44 6.02 1.47 0.83
CA ILE A 44 4.70 1.39 1.48
C ILE A 44 4.56 2.48 2.55
N LYS A 45 5.53 2.61 3.45
CA LYS A 45 5.51 3.68 4.48
C LYS A 45 5.42 5.08 3.86
N THR A 46 6.10 5.30 2.75
CA THR A 46 6.09 6.60 2.04
C THR A 46 4.72 6.88 1.42
N LEU A 47 4.06 5.85 0.88
CA LEU A 47 2.69 5.95 0.34
C LEU A 47 1.65 6.18 1.45
N GLU A 48 1.78 5.48 2.58
CA GLU A 48 0.95 5.64 3.79
C GLU A 48 1.08 7.05 4.38
N SER A 49 2.31 7.58 4.44
CA SER A 49 2.54 8.94 4.94
C SER A 49 2.10 10.04 3.96
N GLY A 50 1.78 9.68 2.71
CA GLY A 50 1.43 10.63 1.66
C GLY A 50 2.59 11.56 1.29
N ASP A 51 3.85 11.14 1.42
CA ASP A 51 5.01 11.95 1.10
C ASP A 51 5.22 12.01 -0.42
N ILE A 52 4.45 12.90 -1.06
CA ILE A 52 4.39 13.04 -2.52
C ILE A 52 5.74 13.49 -3.10
N SER A 53 6.47 14.34 -2.37
CA SER A 53 7.77 14.84 -2.82
C SER A 53 8.75 13.70 -2.98
N ARG A 54 8.84 12.81 -1.98
CA ARG A 54 9.72 11.65 -2.02
C ARG A 54 9.35 10.64 -3.11
N ILE A 55 8.07 10.42 -3.38
CA ILE A 55 7.62 9.55 -4.48
C ILE A 55 7.99 10.15 -5.85
N ALA A 56 7.94 11.48 -5.98
CA ALA A 56 8.25 12.19 -7.23
C ALA A 56 9.77 12.26 -7.54
N GLU A 57 10.64 11.89 -6.61
CA GLU A 57 12.09 11.80 -6.85
C GLU A 57 12.48 10.58 -7.70
N VAL A 58 11.59 9.61 -7.84
CA VAL A 58 11.81 8.42 -8.66
C VAL A 58 11.78 8.81 -10.13
N ASP A 59 12.82 8.39 -10.88
CA ASP A 59 12.93 8.68 -12.30
C ASP A 59 11.68 8.24 -13.10
N GLY A 60 11.18 9.18 -13.91
CA GLY A 60 9.97 8.99 -14.70
C GLY A 60 8.64 9.13 -13.95
N ILE A 61 8.66 9.53 -12.67
CA ILE A 61 7.45 9.86 -11.91
C ILE A 61 7.31 11.38 -11.80
N SER A 62 6.23 11.92 -12.38
CA SER A 62 5.86 13.31 -12.14
C SER A 62 5.17 13.49 -10.79
N ILE A 63 5.16 14.72 -10.24
CA ILE A 63 4.41 15.06 -9.02
C ILE A 63 2.93 14.67 -9.12
N LYS A 64 2.30 14.91 -10.29
CA LYS A 64 0.91 14.51 -10.53
C LYS A 64 0.74 13.00 -10.42
N ARG A 65 1.69 12.22 -10.93
CA ARG A 65 1.65 10.76 -10.85
C ARG A 65 1.90 10.27 -9.43
N ALA A 66 2.84 10.87 -8.70
CA ALA A 66 3.08 10.59 -7.29
C ALA A 66 1.82 10.82 -6.44
N LEU A 67 1.12 11.94 -6.66
CA LEU A 67 -0.15 12.24 -6.00
C LEU A 67 -1.23 11.18 -6.31
N SER A 68 -1.38 10.78 -7.58
CA SER A 68 -2.31 9.72 -7.95
C SER A 68 -1.98 8.41 -7.23
N LEU A 69 -0.71 8.00 -7.24
CA LEU A 69 -0.27 6.75 -6.60
C LEU A 69 -0.59 6.71 -5.10
N ALA A 70 -0.29 7.78 -4.37
CA ALA A 70 -0.59 7.86 -2.94
C ALA A 70 -2.10 7.82 -2.68
N ARG A 71 -2.91 8.53 -3.48
CA ARG A 71 -4.38 8.52 -3.33
C ARG A 71 -4.99 7.18 -3.65
N GLU A 72 -4.52 6.52 -4.71
CA GLU A 72 -5.00 5.20 -5.11
C GLU A 72 -4.64 4.15 -4.06
N TYR A 73 -3.42 4.19 -3.51
CA TYR A 73 -3.00 3.32 -2.41
C TYR A 73 -3.87 3.50 -1.16
N ASN A 74 -4.02 4.74 -0.67
CA ASN A 74 -4.80 5.02 0.54
C ASN A 74 -6.31 4.76 0.34
N GLY A 75 -6.85 5.00 -0.85
CA GLY A 75 -8.24 4.67 -1.17
C GLY A 75 -8.49 3.16 -1.28
N ALA A 76 -7.53 2.41 -1.83
CA ALA A 76 -7.58 0.95 -1.86
C ALA A 76 -7.45 0.35 -0.45
N GLU A 77 -6.59 0.92 0.38
CA GLU A 77 -6.42 0.51 1.79
C GLU A 77 -7.69 0.80 2.61
N ALA A 78 -8.29 1.98 2.48
CA ALA A 78 -9.57 2.31 3.10
C ALA A 78 -10.69 1.34 2.65
N THR A 79 -10.70 0.94 1.38
CA THR A 79 -11.65 -0.06 0.86
C THR A 79 -11.37 -1.46 1.41
N PHE A 80 -10.11 -1.81 1.67
CA PHE A 80 -9.73 -3.10 2.25
C PHE A 80 -10.02 -3.18 3.76
N LEU A 81 -9.86 -2.06 4.48
CA LEU A 81 -10.25 -1.92 5.89
C LEU A 81 -11.76 -1.85 6.09
N ALA A 82 -12.53 -1.52 5.05
CA ALA A 82 -13.97 -1.73 5.01
C ALA A 82 -14.28 -3.22 4.85
N THR A 83 -14.04 -4.00 5.91
CA THR A 83 -14.57 -5.37 6.01
C THR A 83 -16.11 -5.33 5.94
N PRO A 84 -16.78 -6.41 5.49
CA PRO A 84 -18.24 -6.48 5.29
C PRO A 84 -19.13 -6.20 6.53
N GLU A 85 -18.54 -5.83 7.67
CA GLU A 85 -19.26 -5.37 8.85
C GLU A 85 -19.59 -3.87 8.83
N ALA A 86 -19.09 -3.09 7.85
CA ALA A 86 -19.44 -1.67 7.68
C ALA A 86 -20.82 -1.42 7.03
N GLU A 87 -21.54 -2.45 6.58
CA GLU A 87 -22.94 -2.35 6.12
C GLU A 87 -23.96 -2.38 7.28
N LYS A 88 -23.65 -1.75 8.42
CA LYS A 88 -24.62 -1.43 9.47
C LYS A 88 -24.50 0.01 9.94
N LEU A 89 -24.47 0.94 8.99
CA LEU A 89 -24.73 2.35 9.28
C LEU A 89 -25.37 3.04 8.07
N HIS A 90 -26.39 2.39 7.52
CA HIS A 90 -27.49 3.11 6.88
C HIS A 90 -28.77 2.73 7.61
N GLY A 91 -29.18 3.60 8.52
CA GLY A 91 -30.59 3.75 8.87
C GLY A 91 -31.31 4.54 7.79
#